data_AF-A0A966QXY0-F1
#
_entry.id   AF-A0A966QXY0-F1
#
_cell.length_a   1.000
_cell.length_b   1.000
_cell.length_c   1.000
_cell.angle_alpha   90.00
_cell.angle_beta   90.00
_cell.angle_gamma   90.00
#
_symmetry.space_group_name_H-M   'P 1'
#
loop_
_entity.id
_entity.type
_entity.pdbx_description
1 polymer ?
#
loop_
_entity_poly.entity_id
_entity_poly.type
_entity_poly.pdbx_seq_one_letter_code
_entity_poly.pdbx_strand_id
1 'polypeptide(L)'
;MASPKIEVIFLYNEITGSPITGASFTFETYKDNTGANITPPSITEIGGGAYSFTPSFTTDKGIVYVLRADTSGATPKRVSRYMRPEDWNTDNSDIPTSTVNDAVSELISIAKGKWEIKTTGPDANRLILYDIDGVTVIKKFNLKDSSGNPTATAVFSREPV
;
A
#
# COMPACT_ATOMS: atom_id res chain seq x y z
N MET A 1 21.27 7.41 30.57
CA MET A 1 21.78 6.11 30.07
C MET A 1 21.70 6.13 28.56
N ALA A 2 22.87 6.17 27.92
CA ALA A 2 23.13 6.70 26.59
C ALA A 2 22.30 6.12 25.42
N SER A 3 21.92 7.05 24.53
CA SER A 3 21.60 6.86 23.12
C SER A 3 22.91 6.85 22.29
N PRO A 4 23.08 6.05 21.20
CA PRO A 4 22.31 4.90 20.72
C PRO A 4 23.15 3.61 20.51
N LYS A 5 22.51 2.46 20.70
CA LYS A 5 22.95 1.20 20.07
C LYS A 5 22.57 1.29 18.59
N ILE A 6 23.54 1.12 17.69
CA ILE A 6 23.28 1.02 16.25
C ILE A 6 22.29 -0.13 16.03
N GLU A 7 21.22 0.14 15.27
CA GLU A 7 20.30 -0.91 14.86
C GLU A 7 20.80 -1.51 13.55
N VAL A 8 20.85 -2.84 13.50
CA VAL A 8 21.32 -3.59 12.33
C VAL A 8 20.26 -4.60 11.92
N ILE A 9 19.92 -4.58 10.64
CA ILE A 9 18.91 -5.43 10.03
C ILE A 9 19.59 -6.19 8.90
N PHE A 10 19.39 -7.50 8.89
CA PHE A 10 19.88 -8.36 7.81
C PHE A 10 18.72 -8.71 6.90
N LEU A 11 18.93 -8.53 5.59
CA LEU A 11 17.97 -8.83 4.55
C LEU A 11 18.47 -10.00 3.71
N TYR A 12 17.61 -10.99 3.53
CA TYR A 12 17.90 -12.18 2.74
C TYR A 12 16.83 -12.39 1.68
N ASN A 13 17.18 -13.12 0.64
CA ASN A 13 16.25 -13.56 -0.37
C ASN A 13 15.49 -14.79 0.13
N GLU A 14 14.15 -14.72 0.15
CA GLU A 14 13.30 -15.77 0.74
C GLU A 14 13.43 -17.13 0.03
N ILE A 15 13.85 -17.14 -1.23
CA ILE A 15 13.97 -18.35 -2.05
C ILE A 15 15.38 -18.94 -1.96
N THR A 16 16.41 -18.09 -2.05
CA THR A 16 17.81 -18.52 -2.19
C THR A 16 18.60 -18.46 -0.89
N GLY A 17 18.08 -17.78 0.14
CA GLY A 17 18.80 -17.51 1.39
C GLY A 17 19.99 -16.56 1.24
N SER A 18 20.27 -16.06 0.03
CA SER A 18 21.39 -15.16 -0.22
C SER A 18 21.11 -13.77 0.35
N PRO A 19 22.13 -13.04 0.87
CA PRO A 19 21.94 -11.67 1.31
C PRO A 19 21.45 -10.76 0.17
N ILE A 20 20.52 -9.86 0.46
CA ILE A 20 20.05 -8.86 -0.50
C ILE A 20 20.77 -7.54 -0.26
N THR A 21 21.54 -7.11 -1.25
CA THR A 21 22.23 -5.82 -1.30
C THR A 21 21.44 -4.81 -2.15
N GLY A 22 21.65 -3.50 -1.92
CA GLY A 22 21.00 -2.44 -2.69
C GLY A 22 19.50 -2.27 -2.44
N ALA A 23 18.97 -2.84 -1.35
CA ALA A 23 17.57 -2.69 -1.00
C ALA A 23 17.28 -1.29 -0.46
N SER A 24 16.11 -0.76 -0.82
CA SER A 24 15.55 0.42 -0.20
C SER A 24 14.69 0.05 1.00
N PHE A 25 14.82 0.82 2.08
CA PHE A 25 13.97 0.73 3.25
C PHE A 25 13.18 2.02 3.45
N THR A 26 11.95 1.89 3.92
CA THR A 26 11.11 3.00 4.35
C THR A 26 10.69 2.82 5.82
N PHE A 27 10.62 3.93 6.56
CA PHE A 27 9.98 3.95 7.87
C PHE A 27 8.48 4.14 7.66
N GLU A 28 7.70 3.11 7.99
CA GLU A 28 6.24 3.24 8.07
C GLU A 28 5.84 3.95 9.37
N THR A 29 6.65 3.78 10.42
CA THR A 29 6.46 4.48 11.70
C THR A 29 7.81 4.79 12.29
N TYR A 30 7.96 6.01 12.79
CA TYR A 30 9.11 6.44 13.58
C TYR A 30 8.64 7.50 14.59
N LYS A 31 8.38 7.04 15.82
CA LYS A 31 7.73 7.82 16.86
C LYS A 31 8.58 7.91 18.12
N ASP A 32 8.53 9.06 18.78
CA ASP A 32 9.14 9.22 20.09
C ASP A 32 8.34 8.51 21.19
N ASN A 33 8.84 8.58 22.41
CA ASN A 33 8.23 7.94 23.59
C ASN A 33 6.88 8.54 24.02
N THR A 34 6.42 9.62 23.38
CA THR A 34 5.10 10.22 23.60
C THR A 34 4.12 9.80 22.51
N GLY A 35 4.59 9.12 21.47
CA GLY A 35 3.83 8.76 20.28
C GLY A 35 3.83 9.82 19.19
N ALA A 36 4.60 10.90 19.35
CA ALA A 36 4.72 11.92 18.32
C ALA A 36 5.60 11.41 17.18
N ASN A 37 5.15 11.66 15.93
CA ASN A 37 5.98 11.40 14.76
C ASN A 37 7.19 12.33 14.77
N ILE A 38 8.38 11.76 14.62
CA ILE A 38 9.63 12.51 14.53
C ILE A 38 10.35 12.17 13.22
N THR A 39 11.31 13.00 12.82
CA THR A 39 12.04 12.78 11.56
C THR A 39 12.86 11.48 11.64
N PRO A 40 12.63 10.52 10.72
CA PRO A 40 13.41 9.29 10.69
C PRO A 40 14.85 9.56 10.22
N PRO A 41 15.84 8.82 10.74
CA PRO A 41 17.20 8.85 10.22
C PRO A 41 17.29 8.15 8.85
N SER A 42 18.43 8.30 8.16
CA SER A 42 18.72 7.50 6.98
C SER A 42 19.13 6.07 7.35
N ILE A 43 18.75 5.12 6.50
CA ILE A 43 19.19 3.72 6.58
C ILE A 43 20.29 3.53 5.55
N THR A 44 21.41 2.97 5.99
CA THR A 44 22.61 2.79 5.17
C THR A 44 22.96 1.31 5.08
N GLU A 45 23.18 0.81 3.88
CA GLU A 45 23.74 -0.52 3.68
C GLU A 45 25.19 -0.56 4.16
N ILE A 46 25.53 -1.54 5.00
CA ILE A 46 26.89 -1.76 5.53
C ILE A 46 27.56 -3.01 4.94
N GLY A 47 26.92 -3.62 3.93
CA GLY A 47 27.43 -4.77 3.17
C GLY A 47 26.87 -6.10 3.66
N GLY A 48 26.97 -7.14 2.82
CA GLY A 48 26.53 -8.51 3.17
C GLY A 48 25.03 -8.61 3.46
N GLY A 49 24.21 -7.76 2.83
CA GLY A 49 22.78 -7.64 3.09
C GLY A 49 22.43 -7.07 4.46
N ALA A 50 23.40 -6.47 5.16
CA ALA A 50 23.16 -5.76 6.41
C ALA A 50 22.93 -4.27 6.15
N TYR A 51 21.94 -3.73 6.85
CA TYR A 51 21.51 -2.35 6.80
C TYR A 51 21.50 -1.81 8.21
N SER A 52 21.95 -0.57 8.39
CA SER A 52 22.02 0.05 9.70
C SER A 52 21.46 1.45 9.70
N PHE A 53 20.98 1.86 10.86
CA PHE A 53 20.67 3.25 11.14
C PHE A 53 20.93 3.54 12.61
N THR A 54 21.08 4.82 12.90
CA THR A 54 21.31 5.32 14.25
C THR A 54 20.06 6.05 14.69
N PRO A 55 19.26 5.50 15.62
CA PRO A 55 18.06 6.19 16.04
C PRO A 55 18.40 7.47 16.82
N SER A 56 17.67 8.53 16.53
CA SER A 56 17.77 9.87 17.11
C SER A 56 16.98 9.97 18.42
N PHE A 57 17.52 9.45 19.52
CA PHE A 57 16.85 9.55 20.83
C PHE A 57 17.17 10.89 21.53
N THR A 58 16.15 11.71 21.78
CA THR A 58 16.28 13.00 22.50
C THR A 58 16.32 12.83 24.02
N THR A 59 15.86 11.69 24.54
CA THR A 59 15.90 11.31 25.96
C THR A 59 16.12 9.80 26.11
N ASP A 60 16.45 9.32 27.31
CA ASP A 60 16.66 7.90 27.68
C ASP A 60 15.40 7.02 27.54
N LYS A 61 14.63 7.16 26.45
CA LYS A 61 13.35 6.50 26.25
C LYS A 61 13.32 5.80 24.90
N GLY A 62 12.59 4.68 24.83
CA GLY A 62 12.47 3.87 23.62
C GLY A 62 11.76 4.64 22.50
N ILE A 63 12.28 4.50 21.28
CA ILE A 63 11.63 4.93 20.03
C ILE A 63 10.91 3.73 19.45
N VAL A 64 9.70 3.97 18.97
CA VAL A 64 8.92 2.96 18.25
C VAL A 64 9.22 3.11 16.77
N TYR A 65 9.61 2.01 16.11
CA TYR A 65 9.77 2.01 14.68
C TYR A 65 9.19 0.78 14.00
N VAL A 66 8.69 0.98 12.80
CA VAL A 66 8.33 -0.07 11.84
C VAL A 66 9.03 0.25 10.54
N LEU A 67 9.87 -0.69 10.11
CA LEU A 67 10.64 -0.62 8.88
C LEU A 67 10.08 -1.60 7.87
N ARG A 68 9.98 -1.15 6.63
CA ARG A 68 9.57 -1.97 5.50
C ARG A 68 10.70 -2.03 4.48
N ALA A 69 11.02 -3.25 4.06
CA ALA A 69 11.89 -3.46 2.92
C ALA A 69 11.04 -3.38 1.65
N ASP A 70 11.34 -2.42 0.77
CA ASP A 70 10.60 -2.20 -0.48
C ASP A 70 11.17 -3.04 -1.64
N THR A 71 11.87 -4.12 -1.31
CA THR A 71 12.50 -5.03 -2.26
C THR A 71 11.71 -6.34 -2.35
N SER A 72 11.35 -6.74 -3.58
CA SER A 72 10.65 -8.00 -3.82
C SER A 72 11.48 -9.20 -3.39
N GLY A 73 10.84 -10.21 -2.80
CA GLY A 73 11.49 -11.43 -2.33
C GLY A 73 12.37 -11.25 -1.08
N ALA A 74 12.33 -10.08 -0.45
CA ALA A 74 13.11 -9.79 0.74
C ALA A 74 12.50 -10.40 2.02
N THR A 75 13.35 -10.93 2.90
CA THR A 75 13.00 -11.37 4.25
C THR A 75 14.02 -10.85 5.27
N PRO A 76 13.59 -10.19 6.36
CA PRO A 76 12.20 -9.86 6.70
C PRO A 76 11.64 -8.73 5.82
N LYS A 77 10.35 -8.82 5.46
CA LYS A 77 9.63 -7.72 4.76
C LYS A 77 9.34 -6.54 5.67
N ARG A 78 9.12 -6.80 6.96
CA ARG A 78 8.85 -5.78 7.99
C ARG A 78 9.62 -6.11 9.26
N VAL A 79 10.22 -5.09 9.88
CA VAL A 79 10.90 -5.18 11.16
C VAL A 79 10.32 -4.13 12.09
N SER A 80 9.91 -4.52 13.30
CA SER A 80 9.43 -3.59 14.32
C SER A 80 10.17 -3.77 15.64
N ARG A 81 10.34 -2.67 16.38
CA ARG A 81 10.88 -2.67 17.74
C ARG A 81 10.12 -1.67 18.61
N TYR A 82 10.06 -2.01 19.90
CA TYR A 82 9.53 -1.17 20.97
C TYR A 82 8.11 -0.62 20.72
N MET A 83 7.28 -1.33 19.94
CA MET A 83 5.88 -0.95 19.70
C MET A 83 5.08 -1.00 21.00
N ARG A 84 4.34 0.07 21.30
CA ARG A 84 3.29 0.03 22.31
C ARG A 84 1.99 -0.48 21.66
N PRO A 85 1.05 -1.03 22.43
CA PRO A 85 -0.24 -1.48 21.89
C PRO A 85 -0.98 -0.39 21.08
N GLU A 86 -0.87 0.87 21.50
CA GLU A 86 -1.46 2.03 20.80
C GLU A 86 -0.74 2.42 19.50
N ASP A 87 0.51 2.01 19.30
CA ASP A 87 1.24 2.23 18.05
C ASP A 87 0.90 1.17 17.01
N TRP A 88 0.21 0.09 17.41
CA TRP A 88 -0.38 -0.84 16.48
C TRP A 88 -1.61 -0.19 15.87
N ASN A 89 -1.45 0.28 14.64
CA ASN A 89 -2.54 0.83 13.87
C ASN A 89 -3.58 -0.26 13.54
N THR A 90 -4.47 -0.52 14.50
CA THR A 90 -5.59 -1.45 14.35
C THR A 90 -6.77 -0.81 13.61
N ASP A 91 -6.76 0.52 13.43
CA ASP A 91 -7.84 1.30 12.82
C ASP A 91 -7.57 1.75 11.37
N ASN A 92 -6.44 1.34 10.80
CA ASN A 92 -5.95 1.73 9.47
C ASN A 92 -5.80 3.26 9.26
N SER A 93 -5.64 4.05 10.33
CA SER A 93 -5.48 5.51 10.24
C SER A 93 -4.21 5.98 9.49
N ASP A 94 -3.22 5.12 9.31
CA ASP A 94 -1.98 5.37 8.57
C ASP A 94 -2.10 4.97 7.09
N ILE A 95 -3.26 4.49 6.63
CA ILE A 95 -3.50 4.42 5.18
C ILE A 95 -3.39 5.86 4.67
N PRO A 96 -2.50 6.13 3.67
CA PRO A 96 -2.36 7.46 3.13
C PRO A 96 -3.73 8.01 2.76
N THR A 97 -4.07 9.21 3.26
CA THR A 97 -5.38 9.82 3.01
C THR A 97 -5.67 9.93 1.51
N SER A 98 -4.63 10.03 0.67
CA SER A 98 -4.73 9.94 -0.79
C SER A 98 -5.32 8.62 -1.27
N THR A 99 -4.89 7.46 -0.76
CA THR A 99 -5.42 6.15 -1.15
C THR A 99 -6.91 6.02 -0.79
N VAL A 100 -7.31 6.53 0.38
CA VAL A 100 -8.73 6.56 0.77
C VAL A 100 -9.51 7.51 -0.14
N ASN A 101 -8.97 8.70 -0.41
CA ASN A 101 -9.62 9.69 -1.28
C ASN A 101 -9.76 9.19 -2.72
N ASP A 102 -8.77 8.47 -3.24
CA ASP A 102 -8.82 7.89 -4.59
C ASP A 102 -9.90 6.82 -4.68
N ALA A 103 -9.96 5.91 -3.70
CA ALA A 103 -11.00 4.87 -3.64
C ALA A 103 -12.40 5.47 -3.46
N VAL A 104 -12.55 6.49 -2.62
CA VAL A 104 -13.81 7.21 -2.42
C VAL A 104 -14.22 7.95 -3.68
N SER A 105 -13.28 8.59 -4.37
CA SER A 105 -13.55 9.29 -5.63
C SER A 105 -14.02 8.31 -6.70
N GLU A 106 -13.36 7.15 -6.84
CA GLU A 106 -13.79 6.10 -7.77
C GLU A 106 -15.22 5.61 -7.45
N LEU A 107 -15.53 5.37 -6.17
CA LEU A 107 -16.86 4.96 -5.74
C LEU A 107 -17.94 6.03 -6.03
N ILE A 108 -17.61 7.31 -5.83
CA ILE A 108 -18.51 8.42 -6.16
C ILE A 108 -18.77 8.45 -7.66
N SER A 109 -17.73 8.33 -8.47
CA SER A 109 -17.83 8.28 -9.93
C SER A 109 -18.67 7.09 -10.40
N ILE A 110 -18.51 5.90 -9.80
CA ILE A 110 -19.34 4.73 -10.11
C ILE A 110 -20.81 4.93 -9.67
N ALA A 111 -21.04 5.57 -8.52
CA ALA A 111 -22.39 5.73 -7.95
C ALA A 111 -23.24 6.79 -8.66
N LYS A 112 -22.59 7.84 -9.19
CA LYS A 112 -23.24 8.99 -9.83
C LYS A 112 -23.07 9.01 -11.35
N GLY A 113 -22.00 8.42 -11.86
CA GLY A 113 -21.69 8.35 -13.27
C GLY A 113 -22.62 7.43 -14.05
N LYS A 114 -22.47 7.48 -15.37
CA LYS A 114 -23.21 6.62 -16.29
C LYS A 114 -22.66 5.20 -16.23
N TRP A 115 -23.51 4.21 -16.43
CA TRP A 115 -23.05 2.89 -16.82
C TRP A 115 -23.85 2.34 -17.98
N GLU A 116 -23.17 1.61 -18.87
CA GLU A 116 -23.76 1.12 -20.11
C GLU A 116 -23.28 -0.29 -20.41
N ILE A 117 -24.17 -1.12 -20.95
CA ILE A 117 -23.80 -2.40 -21.53
C ILE A 117 -23.74 -2.23 -23.04
N LYS A 118 -22.54 -2.37 -23.60
CA LYS A 118 -22.35 -2.31 -25.04
C LYS A 118 -22.78 -3.63 -25.65
N THR A 119 -23.78 -3.58 -26.53
CA THR A 119 -24.26 -4.74 -27.29
C THR A 119 -23.63 -4.84 -28.67
N THR A 120 -23.00 -3.77 -29.15
CA THR A 120 -22.38 -3.66 -30.47
C THR A 120 -21.02 -2.96 -30.39
N GLY A 121 -20.25 -3.00 -31.49
CA GLY A 121 -18.96 -2.34 -31.60
C GLY A 121 -17.79 -3.08 -30.91
N PRO A 122 -16.61 -2.43 -30.80
CA PRO A 122 -15.40 -3.06 -30.25
C PRO A 122 -15.50 -3.42 -28.76
N ASP A 123 -16.47 -2.86 -28.05
CA ASP A 123 -16.76 -3.18 -26.65
C ASP A 123 -18.00 -4.06 -26.48
N ALA A 124 -18.51 -4.69 -27.54
CA ALA A 124 -19.68 -5.57 -27.44
C ALA A 124 -19.53 -6.65 -26.36
N ASN A 125 -20.60 -6.88 -25.59
CA ASN A 125 -20.68 -7.77 -24.43
C ASN A 125 -19.83 -7.30 -23.23
N ARG A 126 -19.73 -5.99 -23.01
CA ARG A 126 -19.06 -5.42 -21.83
C ARG A 126 -19.95 -4.45 -21.08
N LEU A 127 -19.88 -4.49 -19.75
CA LEU A 127 -20.32 -3.40 -18.88
C LEU A 127 -19.21 -2.35 -18.82
N ILE A 128 -19.56 -1.10 -19.10
CA ILE A 128 -18.68 0.05 -19.00
C ILE A 128 -19.21 0.97 -17.90
N LEU A 129 -18.36 1.26 -16.92
CA LEU A 129 -18.61 2.27 -15.89
C LEU A 129 -17.91 3.56 -16.32
N TYR A 130 -18.66 4.65 -16.39
CA TYR A 130 -18.16 5.97 -16.75
C TYR A 130 -18.05 6.86 -15.51
N ASP A 131 -17.19 7.87 -15.60
CA ASP A 131 -17.10 8.95 -14.63
C ASP A 131 -18.38 9.80 -14.65
N ILE A 132 -18.46 10.76 -13.74
CA ILE A 132 -19.59 11.68 -13.59
C ILE A 132 -19.81 12.55 -14.84
N ASP A 133 -18.81 12.71 -15.70
CA ASP A 133 -18.93 13.39 -16.99
C ASP A 133 -19.71 12.57 -18.04
N GLY A 134 -19.98 11.29 -17.76
CA GLY A 134 -20.69 10.38 -18.64
C GLY A 134 -19.92 9.91 -19.88
N VAL A 135 -18.64 10.27 -20.01
CA VAL A 135 -17.80 10.02 -21.19
C VAL A 135 -16.49 9.30 -20.84
N THR A 136 -15.85 9.67 -19.73
CA THR A 136 -14.58 9.07 -19.28
C THR A 136 -14.83 7.67 -18.74
N VAL A 137 -14.09 6.66 -19.20
CA VAL A 137 -14.26 5.27 -18.75
C VAL A 137 -13.44 5.01 -17.50
N ILE A 138 -14.09 4.54 -16.43
CA ILE A 138 -13.43 4.10 -15.18
C ILE A 138 -13.02 2.63 -15.29
N LYS A 139 -13.98 1.76 -15.62
CA LYS A 139 -13.79 0.30 -15.66
C LYS A 139 -14.59 -0.36 -16.77
N LYS A 140 -14.06 -1.48 -17.28
CA LYS A 140 -14.72 -2.37 -18.24
C LYS A 140 -14.74 -3.79 -17.69
N PHE A 141 -15.90 -4.43 -17.75
CA PHE A 141 -16.08 -5.83 -17.34
C PHE A 141 -16.61 -6.63 -18.51
N ASN A 142 -15.96 -7.76 -18.80
CA ASN A 142 -16.51 -8.71 -19.78
C ASN A 142 -17.74 -9.39 -19.17
N LEU A 143 -18.84 -9.39 -19.92
CA LEU A 143 -20.08 -10.08 -19.55
C LEU A 143 -20.11 -11.53 -20.06
N LYS A 144 -18.97 -12.02 -20.58
CA LYS A 144 -18.78 -13.38 -21.03
C LYS A 144 -17.51 -13.98 -20.42
N ASP A 145 -17.54 -15.28 -20.19
CA ASP A 145 -16.35 -16.05 -19.82
C ASP A 145 -15.42 -16.27 -21.03
N SER A 146 -14.30 -16.96 -20.80
CA SER A 146 -13.34 -17.32 -21.85
C SER A 146 -13.91 -18.26 -22.92
N SER A 147 -15.05 -18.90 -22.65
CA SER A 147 -15.76 -19.80 -23.57
C SER A 147 -16.92 -19.10 -24.31
N GLY A 148 -17.15 -17.82 -24.05
CA GLY A 148 -18.19 -17.02 -24.68
C GLY A 148 -19.58 -17.13 -24.04
N ASN A 149 -19.72 -17.82 -22.91
CA ASN A 149 -20.99 -17.93 -22.20
C ASN A 149 -21.28 -16.67 -21.40
N PRO A 150 -22.54 -16.21 -21.31
CA PRO A 150 -22.90 -15.06 -20.50
C PRO A 150 -22.58 -15.34 -19.02
N THR A 151 -21.89 -14.39 -18.37
CA THR A 151 -21.67 -14.43 -16.92
C THR A 151 -22.89 -13.93 -16.14
N ALA A 152 -23.81 -13.22 -16.81
CA ALA A 152 -25.11 -12.78 -16.29
C ALA A 152 -26.14 -12.62 -17.42
N THR A 153 -27.44 -12.74 -17.12
CA THR A 153 -28.55 -12.57 -18.07
C THR A 153 -29.46 -11.41 -17.67
N ALA A 154 -29.93 -10.63 -18.66
CA ALA A 154 -30.90 -9.51 -18.52
C ALA A 154 -30.44 -8.33 -17.63
N VAL A 155 -29.21 -7.84 -17.84
CA VAL A 155 -28.70 -6.68 -17.12
C VAL A 155 -29.17 -5.40 -17.84
N PHE A 156 -29.92 -4.52 -17.16
CA PHE A 156 -30.50 -3.27 -17.72
C PHE A 156 -29.45 -2.14 -17.77
N SER A 157 -29.80 -0.86 -17.94
CA SER A 157 -28.89 0.31 -17.88
C SER A 157 -29.40 1.37 -16.89
N ARG A 158 -28.57 2.34 -16.47
CA ARG A 158 -28.98 3.48 -15.63
C ARG A 158 -28.50 4.81 -16.23
N GLU A 159 -29.37 5.81 -16.20
CA GLU A 159 -29.01 7.19 -16.52
C GLU A 159 -28.37 7.87 -15.30
N PRO A 160 -27.37 8.74 -15.49
CA PRO A 160 -26.82 9.58 -14.42
C PRO A 160 -27.93 10.31 -13.67
N VAL A 161 -27.78 10.44 -12.35
CA VAL A 161 -28.71 11.15 -11.47
C VAL A 161 -28.11 12.48 -11.06
#